data_AF-A0A536IA88-F1
#
_entry.id   AF-A0A536IA88-F1
#
_cell.length_a   1.000
_cell.length_b   1.000
_cell.length_c   1.000
_cell.angle_alpha   90.00
_cell.angle_beta   90.00
_cell.angle_gamma   90.00
#
_symmetry.space_group_name_H-M   'P 1'
#
loop_
_entity.id
_entity.type
_entity.pdbx_description
1 polymer ?
#
loop_
_entity_poly.entity_id
_entity_poly.type
_entity_poly.pdbx_seq_one_letter_code
_entity_poly.pdbx_strand_id
1 'polypeptide(L)' 'MITLLAARIRMLMGWHDSENGQALIEYSLIMCLIVIVVLVTLIVLGNQVRNTYCNIQGAVIGA' A
#
# COMPACT_ATOMS: atom_id res chain seq x y z
N MET A 1 19.16 36.55 -23.25
CA MET A 1 19.80 35.76 -24.33
C MET A 1 20.47 34.49 -23.82
N ILE A 2 21.37 34.56 -22.84
CA ILE A 2 22.07 33.38 -22.27
C ILE A 2 21.10 32.34 -21.66
N THR A 3 20.02 32.79 -21.00
CA THR A 3 18.98 31.92 -20.42
C THR A 3 18.24 31.08 -21.46
N LEU A 4 18.02 31.63 -22.66
CA LEU A 4 17.33 30.96 -23.76
C LEU A 4 18.20 29.85 -24.38
N LEU A 5 19.52 30.06 -24.40
CA LEU A 5 20.51 29.08 -24.84
C LEU A 5 20.62 27.91 -23.85
N ALA A 6 20.65 28.22 -22.55
CA ALA A 6 20.66 27.22 -21.49
C ALA A 6 19.41 26.31 -21.53
N ALA A 7 18.23 26.88 -21.80
CA ALA A 7 16.99 26.12 -21.94
C ALA A 7 17.02 25.16 -23.15
N ARG A 8 17.59 25.58 -24.28
CA ARG A 8 17.74 24.74 -25.49
C ARG A 8 18.74 23.59 -25.29
N ILE A 9 19.83 23.83 -24.54
CA ILE A 9 20.80 22.80 -24.17
C ILE A 9 20.19 21.77 -23.22
N ARG A 10 19.39 22.21 -22.24
CA ARG A 10 18.66 21.30 -21.31
C ARG A 10 17.69 20.37 -22.04
N MET A 11 16.94 20.88 -23.02
CA MET A 11 16.04 20.06 -23.84
C MET A 11 16.77 19.02 -24.69
N LEU A 12 17.92 19.37 -25.27
CA LEU A 12 18.74 18.43 -26.04
C LEU A 12 19.40 17.36 -25.15
N MET A 13 19.72 17.70 -23.90
CA MET A 13 20.37 16.80 -22.96
C MET A 13 19.41 15.79 -22.31
N GLY A 14 18.13 15.78 -22.69
CA GLY A 14 17.20 14.71 -22.30
C GLY A 14 17.19 14.46 -20.79
N TRP A 15 17.18 15.54 -19.99
CA TRP A 15 16.79 15.44 -18.59
C TRP A 15 15.30 15.12 -18.58
N HIS A 16 14.97 13.83 -18.70
CA HIS A 16 13.66 13.31 -18.37
C HIS A 16 13.47 13.61 -16.88
N ASP A 17 12.70 14.66 -16.59
CA ASP A 17 12.26 14.93 -15.22
C ASP A 17 11.62 13.66 -14.68
N SER A 18 12.29 13.05 -13.70
CA SER A 18 11.93 11.78 -13.05
C SER A 18 10.65 11.88 -12.20
N GLU A 19 9.91 12.98 -12.32
CA GLU A 19 8.70 13.27 -11.56
C GLU A 19 7.54 12.31 -11.87
N ASN A 20 7.48 11.73 -13.08
CA ASN A 20 6.44 10.76 -13.44
C ASN A 20 6.68 9.35 -12.86
N GLY A 21 7.94 8.99 -12.58
CA GLY A 21 8.31 7.68 -12.02
C GLY A 21 8.23 7.63 -10.50
N GLN A 22 8.45 8.76 -9.82
CA GLN A 22 8.40 8.86 -8.37
C GLN A 22 6.98 8.60 -7.83
N ALA A 23 5.96 9.14 -8.50
CA ALA A 23 4.56 8.95 -8.11
C ALA A 23 4.15 7.46 -8.07
N LEU A 24 4.59 6.66 -9.05
CA LEU A 24 4.26 5.22 -9.12
C LEU A 24 4.78 4.42 -7.92
N ILE A 25 5.98 4.76 -7.43
CA ILE A 25 6.59 4.07 -6.30
C ILE A 25 5.90 4.46 -4.99
N GLU A 26 5.55 5.73 -4.82
CA GLU A 26 4.88 6.21 -3.60
C GLU A 26 3.49 5.58 -3.43
N TYR A 27 2.67 5.54 -4.49
CA TYR A 27 1.34 4.93 -4.41
C TYR A 27 1.39 3.40 -4.23
N SER A 28 2.37 2.73 -4.84
CA SER A 28 2.50 1.27 -4.71
C SER A 28 2.96 0.84 -3.31
N LEU A 29 3.83 1.62 -2.65
CA LEU A 29 4.23 1.37 -1.26
C LEU A 29 3.06 1.55 -0.27
N ILE A 30 2.23 2.57 -0.46
CA ILE A 30 1.02 2.78 0.35
C ILE A 30 0.03 1.62 0.13
N MET A 31 -0.18 1.20 -1.11
CA MET A 31 -1.04 0.05 -1.42
C MET A 31 -0.52 -1.24 -0.79
N CYS A 32 0.80 -1.49 -0.82
CA CYS A 32 1.41 -2.63 -0.15
C CYS A 32 1.15 -2.61 1.36
N LEU A 33 1.28 -1.45 2.01
CA LEU A 33 0.99 -1.29 3.43
C LEU A 33 -0.49 -1.59 3.75
N ILE A 34 -1.42 -1.09 2.95
CA ILE A 34 -2.86 -1.36 3.12
C ILE A 34 -3.15 -2.86 2.98
N VAL A 35 -2.56 -3.52 1.97
CA VAL A 35 -2.73 -4.97 1.76
C VAL A 35 -2.26 -5.77 2.97
N ILE A 36 -1.11 -5.42 3.54
CA ILE A 36 -0.60 -6.08 4.75
C ILE A 36 -1.58 -5.89 5.92
N VAL A 37 -2.07 -4.67 6.13
CA VAL A 37 -3.03 -4.36 7.21
C VAL A 37 -4.32 -5.17 7.05
N VAL A 38 -4.88 -5.24 5.84
CA VAL A 38 -6.08 -6.03 5.55
C VAL A 38 -5.82 -7.52 5.80
N LEU A 39 -4.67 -8.04 5.36
CA LEU A 39 -4.30 -9.44 5.55
C LEU A 39 -4.19 -9.81 7.04
N VAL A 40 -3.52 -8.98 7.83
CA VAL A 40 -3.42 -9.18 9.29
C VAL A 40 -4.80 -9.12 9.94
N THR A 41 -5.65 -8.18 9.53
CA THR A 41 -7.01 -8.04 10.06
C THR A 41 -7.85 -9.30 9.83
N LEU A 42 -7.77 -9.88 8.62
CA LEU A 42 -8.49 -11.13 8.30
C LEU A 42 -8.00 -12.32 9.15
N ILE A 43 -6.68 -12.43 9.37
CA ILE A 43 -6.11 -13.49 10.21
C ILE A 43 -6.60 -13.38 11.66
N VAL A 44 -6.54 -12.17 12.22
CA VAL A 44 -7.01 -11.91 13.59
C VAL A 44 -8.50 -12.19 13.71
N LEU A 45 -9.31 -11.68 12.77
CA LEU A 45 -10.74 -11.89 12.75
C LEU A 45 -11.09 -13.38 12.69
N GLY A 46 -10.40 -14.17 11.86
CA GLY A 46 -10.62 -15.62 11.77
C GLY A 46 -10.40 -16.34 13.11
N ASN A 47 -9.34 -15.99 13.83
CA ASN A 47 -9.09 -16.54 15.16
C ASN A 47 -10.18 -16.14 16.16
N GLN A 48 -10.62 -14.88 16.15
CA GLN A 48 -11.69 -14.40 17.02
C GLN A 48 -13.03 -15.11 16.74
N VAL A 49 -13.38 -15.29 15.47
CA VAL A 49 -14.61 -16.00 15.06
C VAL A 49 -14.57 -17.45 15.56
N ARG A 50 -13.43 -18.14 15.40
CA ARG A 50 -13.27 -19.52 15.90
C ARG A 50 -13.46 -19.58 17.42
N ASN A 51 -12.84 -18.67 18.17
CA ASN A 51 -12.96 -18.63 19.63
C ASN A 51 -14.41 -18.37 20.07
N THR A 52 -15.10 -17.42 19.43
CA THR A 52 -16.52 -17.14 19.70
C THR A 52 -17.39 -18.36 19.41
N TYR A 53 -17.14 -19.08 18.31
CA TYR A 53 -17.85 -20.30 17.98
C TYR A 53 -17.65 -21.39 19.04
N CYS A 54 -16.41 -21.63 19.47
CA CYS A 54 -16.11 -22.60 20.53
C CYS A 54 -16.79 -22.25 21.86
N ASN A 55 -16.83 -20.96 22.22
CA ASN A 55 -17.50 -20.50 23.43
C ASN A 55 -19.00 -20.75 23.38
N ILE A 56 -19.65 -20.48 22.24
CA ILE A 56 -21.09 -20.76 22.06
C ILE A 56 -21.34 -22.26 22.11
N GLN A 57 -20.54 -23.07 21.41
CA GLN A 57 -20.68 -24.53 21.44
C GLN A 57 -20.53 -25.09 22.87
N GLY A 58 -19.55 -24.62 23.63
CA GLY A 58 -19.37 -25.02 25.03
C GLY A 58 -20.56 -24.64 25.90
N ALA A 59 -21.14 -23.46 25.70
CA ALA A 59 -22.32 -23.01 26.42
C ALA A 59 -23.59 -23.82 26.07
N VAL A 60 -23.74 -24.26 24.82
CA VAL A 60 -24.90 -25.02 24.36
C VAL A 60 -24.81 -26.50 24.76
N ILE A 61 -23.62 -27.10 24.73
CA ILE A 61 -23.44 -28.52 25.09
C ILE A 61 -23.31 -28.70 26.61
N GLY A 62 -22.76 -27.71 27.32
CA GLY A 62 -22.57 -27.75 28.77
C GLY A 62 -23.77 -27.28 29.60
N ALA A 63 -24.85 -26.83 28.96
CA ALA A 63 -26.15 -26.49 29.58
C ALA A 63 -27.15 -27.63 29.38
#